data_AF-A0AAW2YAA8-F1
#
_entry.id   AF-A0AAW2YAA8-F1
#
_cell.length_a   1.000
_cell.length_b   1.000
_cell.length_c   1.000
_cell.angle_alpha   90.00
_cell.angle_beta   90.00
_cell.angle_gamma   90.00
#
_symmetry.space_group_name_H-M   'P 1'
#
loop_
_entity.id
_entity.type
_entity.pdbx_description
1 polymer ?
#
loop_
_entity_poly.entity_id
_entity_poly.type
_entity_poly.pdbx_seq_one_letter_code
_entity_poly.pdbx_strand_id
1 'polypeptide(L)'
;MLPSRLYRFMEIVKQLQLPTTKGLILDVPTRWNSTYGMLESAMVFRDVFPRYKERDPTYTWLPTSEDWDKAMEVCKFLEAFNDATHIFSGVNYPTSNLFLPEVWKIKQILDEKFSTSKDYLQKMVFRMKEKFDKYWRNCNLLMAMGAVLDPRYKMKLIEFCYSKIYPISQAHEEIELVRFSLQELYNEYVANCSSSSMKLSDQSRASFFTESGSSDKMKSKTKVEQNLSCGHKNLILFLRICFRAGGRVLDQYRSSLKPETVQALICTGDWLRSE
;
A
#
# COMPACT_ATOMS: atom_id res chain seq x y z
N MET A 1 -21.71 -18.47 -18.57
CA MET A 1 -22.54 -18.22 -19.77
C MET A 1 -22.72 -19.55 -20.49
N LEU A 2 -23.93 -19.94 -20.91
CA LEU A 2 -24.14 -21.18 -21.68
C LEU A 2 -23.33 -21.13 -22.99
N PRO A 3 -22.78 -22.25 -23.49
CA PRO A 3 -21.92 -22.26 -24.69
C PRO A 3 -22.56 -21.59 -25.92
N SER A 4 -23.87 -21.76 -26.11
CA SER A 4 -24.63 -21.16 -27.22
C SER A 4 -24.78 -19.65 -27.13
N ARG A 5 -24.92 -19.09 -25.92
CA ARG A 5 -25.00 -17.63 -25.70
C ARG A 5 -23.67 -16.96 -25.98
N LEU A 6 -22.57 -17.58 -25.54
CA LEU A 6 -21.22 -17.09 -25.80
C LEU A 6 -20.90 -17.10 -27.31
N TYR A 7 -21.30 -18.16 -28.01
CA TYR A 7 -21.11 -18.25 -29.46
C TYR A 7 -21.80 -17.09 -30.20
N ARG A 8 -23.08 -16.82 -29.93
CA ARG A 8 -23.82 -15.70 -30.54
C ARG A 8 -23.18 -14.34 -30.23
N PHE A 9 -22.74 -14.15 -28.99
CA PHE A 9 -22.03 -12.93 -28.59
C PHE A 9 -20.77 -12.74 -29.41
N MET A 10 -19.95 -13.79 -29.56
CA MET A 10 -18.70 -13.73 -30.32
C MET A 10 -18.92 -13.53 -31.82
N GLU A 11 -20.00 -14.05 -32.41
CA GLU A 11 -20.36 -13.74 -33.79
C GLU A 11 -20.63 -12.25 -34.00
N ILE A 12 -21.33 -11.60 -33.07
CA ILE A 12 -21.59 -10.16 -33.14
C ILE A 12 -20.27 -9.39 -32.97
N VAL A 13 -19.43 -9.77 -32.01
CA VAL A 13 -18.09 -9.17 -31.80
C VAL A 13 -17.28 -9.18 -33.10
N LYS A 14 -17.26 -10.32 -33.80
CA LYS A 14 -16.58 -10.46 -35.11
C LYS A 14 -17.17 -9.56 -36.18
N GLN A 15 -18.50 -9.47 -36.27
CA GLN A 15 -19.17 -8.62 -37.25
C GLN A 15 -18.91 -7.13 -37.03
N LEU A 16 -18.74 -6.71 -35.77
CA LEU A 16 -18.36 -5.34 -35.41
C LEU A 16 -16.86 -5.08 -35.47
N GLN A 17 -16.07 -6.07 -35.89
CA GLN A 17 -14.61 -5.97 -35.96
C GLN A 17 -13.97 -5.58 -34.62
N LEU A 18 -14.60 -5.97 -33.51
CA LEU A 18 -14.09 -5.73 -32.16
C LEU A 18 -13.03 -6.77 -31.79
N PRO A 19 -12.13 -6.48 -30.83
CA PRO A 19 -11.07 -7.40 -30.43
C PRO A 19 -11.62 -8.73 -29.91
N THR A 20 -11.31 -9.83 -30.62
CA THR A 20 -11.74 -11.19 -30.24
C THR A 20 -10.83 -11.85 -29.21
N THR A 21 -9.65 -11.29 -28.95
CA THR A 21 -8.73 -11.74 -27.90
C THR A 21 -9.18 -11.32 -26.51
N LYS A 22 -10.05 -10.32 -26.42
CA LYS A 22 -10.70 -9.87 -25.19
C LYS A 22 -12.11 -10.45 -25.13
N GLY A 23 -12.60 -10.67 -23.91
CA GLY A 23 -13.97 -11.12 -23.67
C GLY A 23 -14.52 -10.48 -22.41
N LEU A 24 -15.84 -10.59 -22.23
CA LEU A 24 -16.50 -10.10 -21.01
C LEU A 24 -15.91 -10.79 -19.77
N ILE A 25 -15.57 -9.99 -18.78
CA ILE A 25 -15.03 -10.45 -17.50
C ILE A 25 -16.17 -10.43 -16.48
N LEU A 26 -16.30 -11.48 -15.68
CA LEU A 26 -17.26 -11.49 -14.58
C LEU A 26 -16.68 -10.81 -13.36
N ASP A 27 -17.51 -10.03 -12.67
CA ASP A 27 -17.18 -9.52 -11.36
C ASP A 27 -17.03 -10.66 -10.35
N VAL A 28 -16.04 -10.52 -9.46
CA VAL A 28 -15.71 -11.48 -8.41
C VAL A 28 -15.66 -10.70 -7.10
N PRO A 29 -16.69 -10.78 -6.23
CA PRO A 29 -16.82 -9.92 -5.05
C PRO A 29 -15.64 -9.99 -4.06
N THR A 30 -14.87 -11.08 -4.08
CA THR A 30 -13.68 -11.28 -3.23
C THR A 30 -12.40 -10.71 -3.82
N ARG A 31 -12.41 -10.27 -5.08
CA ARG A 31 -11.24 -9.73 -5.79
C ARG A 31 -11.45 -8.24 -6.04
N TRP A 32 -10.79 -7.41 -5.25
CA TRP A 32 -10.95 -5.96 -5.23
C TRP A 32 -10.94 -5.22 -6.59
N ASN A 33 -10.23 -5.70 -7.62
CA ASN A 33 -10.18 -5.07 -8.95
C ASN A 33 -11.06 -5.73 -10.01
N SER A 34 -11.83 -6.78 -9.67
CA SER A 34 -12.67 -7.45 -10.65
C SER A 34 -13.74 -6.54 -11.24
N THR A 35 -14.29 -5.64 -10.42
CA THR A 35 -15.35 -4.73 -10.86
C THR A 35 -14.83 -3.76 -11.92
N TYR A 36 -13.65 -3.19 -11.70
CA TYR A 36 -12.97 -2.35 -12.71
C TYR A 36 -12.75 -3.14 -14.01
N GLY A 37 -12.16 -4.33 -13.93
CA GLY A 37 -11.90 -5.16 -15.12
C GLY A 37 -13.16 -5.60 -15.85
N MET A 38 -14.26 -5.87 -15.12
CA MET A 38 -15.58 -6.14 -15.70
C MET A 38 -16.08 -4.92 -16.48
N LEU A 39 -16.07 -3.73 -15.87
CA LEU A 39 -16.59 -2.51 -16.48
C LEU A 39 -15.75 -2.10 -17.69
N GLU A 40 -14.41 -2.08 -17.55
CA GLU A 40 -13.48 -1.77 -18.63
C GLU A 40 -13.70 -2.69 -19.84
N SER A 41 -13.83 -4.01 -19.59
CA SER A 41 -14.14 -4.97 -20.65
C SER A 41 -15.53 -4.75 -21.25
N ALA A 42 -16.56 -4.51 -20.41
CA ALA A 42 -17.92 -4.27 -20.88
C ALA A 42 -18.02 -3.02 -21.78
N MET A 43 -17.24 -1.97 -21.50
CA MET A 43 -17.21 -0.76 -22.35
C MET A 43 -16.77 -1.06 -23.78
N VAL A 44 -15.79 -1.96 -23.98
CA VAL A 44 -15.32 -2.38 -25.31
C VAL A 44 -16.45 -3.02 -26.13
N PHE A 45 -17.37 -3.70 -25.46
CA PHE A 45 -18.47 -4.43 -26.09
C PHE A 45 -19.82 -3.74 -25.98
N ARG A 46 -19.87 -2.43 -25.67
CA ARG A 46 -21.11 -1.66 -25.51
C ARG A 46 -22.09 -1.87 -26.67
N ASP A 47 -21.60 -1.80 -27.90
CA ASP A 47 -22.42 -1.89 -29.13
C ASP A 47 -22.82 -3.33 -29.50
N VAL A 48 -22.31 -4.33 -28.77
CA VAL A 48 -22.68 -5.74 -28.91
C VAL A 48 -24.02 -6.00 -28.24
N PHE A 49 -24.30 -5.38 -27.09
CA PHE A 49 -25.49 -5.67 -26.29
C PHE A 49 -26.83 -5.41 -27.01
N PRO A 50 -27.03 -4.29 -27.75
CA PRO A 50 -28.26 -4.08 -28.51
C PRO A 50 -28.46 -5.13 -29.60
N ARG A 51 -27.41 -5.47 -30.37
CA ARG A 51 -27.45 -6.52 -31.40
C ARG A 51 -27.66 -7.91 -30.81
N TYR A 52 -27.15 -8.14 -29.60
CA TYR A 52 -27.37 -9.38 -28.88
C TYR A 52 -28.84 -9.52 -28.48
N LYS A 53 -29.50 -8.43 -28.04
CA LYS A 53 -30.94 -8.40 -27.75
C LYS A 53 -31.79 -8.75 -28.97
N GLU A 54 -31.42 -8.25 -30.15
CA GLU A 54 -32.11 -8.57 -31.41
C GLU A 54 -32.05 -10.08 -31.73
N ARG A 55 -30.92 -10.74 -31.44
CA ARG A 55 -30.73 -12.18 -31.70
C ARG A 55 -31.23 -13.11 -30.61
N ASP A 56 -31.33 -12.62 -29.39
CA ASP A 56 -31.79 -13.38 -28.23
C ASP A 56 -32.87 -12.59 -27.48
N PRO A 57 -34.15 -12.74 -27.89
CA PRO A 57 -35.25 -12.03 -27.24
C PRO A 57 -35.36 -12.30 -25.74
N THR A 58 -34.82 -13.45 -25.26
CA THR A 58 -34.81 -13.83 -23.83
C THR A 58 -33.90 -12.95 -22.98
N TYR A 59 -33.01 -12.17 -23.59
CA TYR A 59 -32.15 -11.22 -22.89
C TYR A 59 -32.95 -10.00 -22.44
N THR A 60 -33.45 -9.95 -21.21
CA THR A 60 -34.34 -8.87 -20.75
C THR A 60 -33.62 -7.62 -20.23
N TRP A 61 -32.35 -7.75 -19.83
CA TRP A 61 -31.61 -6.72 -19.10
C TRP A 61 -30.63 -5.96 -20.00
N LEU A 62 -31.15 -5.20 -20.97
CA LEU A 62 -30.33 -4.32 -21.81
C LEU A 62 -30.04 -3.00 -21.06
N PRO A 63 -28.76 -2.65 -20.80
CA PRO A 63 -28.44 -1.38 -20.14
C PRO A 63 -28.85 -0.19 -20.99
N THR A 64 -29.44 0.82 -20.36
CA THR A 64 -29.83 2.07 -21.00
C THR A 64 -28.61 2.95 -21.27
N SER A 65 -28.77 4.03 -22.05
CA SER A 65 -27.68 5.00 -22.23
C SER A 65 -27.23 5.60 -20.90
N GLU A 66 -28.18 5.89 -20.00
CA GLU A 66 -27.89 6.43 -18.67
C GLU A 66 -27.08 5.43 -17.81
N ASP A 67 -27.37 4.13 -17.92
CA ASP A 67 -26.61 3.10 -17.22
C ASP A 67 -25.17 3.03 -17.72
N TRP A 68 -24.97 3.16 -19.04
CA TRP A 68 -23.62 3.24 -19.63
C TRP A 68 -22.86 4.47 -19.17
N ASP A 69 -23.52 5.62 -19.06
CA ASP A 69 -22.90 6.85 -18.58
C ASP A 69 -22.47 6.72 -17.11
N LYS A 70 -23.34 6.15 -16.27
CA LYS A 70 -23.03 5.83 -14.86
C LYS A 70 -21.87 4.83 -14.75
N ALA A 71 -21.92 3.75 -15.53
CA ALA A 71 -20.89 2.72 -15.53
C ALA A 71 -19.53 3.28 -15.99
N MET A 72 -19.50 4.18 -16.96
CA MET A 72 -18.29 4.87 -17.40
C MET A 72 -17.72 5.77 -16.30
N GLU A 73 -18.59 6.52 -15.60
CA GLU A 73 -18.17 7.39 -14.48
C GLU A 73 -17.54 6.56 -13.34
N VAL A 74 -18.16 5.43 -12.99
CA VAL A 74 -17.62 4.48 -11.99
C VAL A 74 -16.31 3.85 -12.48
N CYS A 75 -16.24 3.42 -13.74
CA CYS A 75 -15.04 2.80 -14.30
C CYS A 75 -13.83 3.73 -14.22
N LYS A 76 -13.99 5.00 -14.64
CA LYS A 76 -12.94 6.03 -14.55
C LYS A 76 -12.53 6.31 -13.10
N PHE A 77 -13.48 6.30 -12.17
CA PHE A 77 -13.15 6.47 -10.76
C PHE A 77 -12.34 5.29 -10.20
N LEU A 78 -12.67 4.06 -10.59
CA LEU A 78 -11.98 2.85 -10.13
C LEU A 78 -10.60 2.66 -10.79
N GLU A 79 -10.36 3.28 -11.94
CA GLU A 79 -9.08 3.22 -12.69
C GLU A 79 -7.89 3.59 -11.80
N ALA A 80 -7.99 4.67 -11.02
CA ALA A 80 -6.93 5.10 -10.11
C ALA A 80 -6.57 4.06 -9.05
N PHE A 81 -7.55 3.27 -8.59
CA PHE A 81 -7.32 2.18 -7.63
C PHE A 81 -6.68 0.97 -8.31
N ASN A 82 -7.07 0.69 -9.56
CA ASN A 82 -6.46 -0.35 -10.36
C ASN A 82 -4.98 -0.03 -10.63
N ASP A 83 -4.66 1.21 -11.00
CA ASP A 83 -3.28 1.66 -11.22
C ASP A 83 -2.42 1.55 -9.97
N ALA A 84 -2.93 2.04 -8.83
CA ALA A 84 -2.27 1.89 -7.54
C ALA A 84 -2.03 0.42 -7.18
N THR A 85 -3.02 -0.45 -7.45
CA THR A 85 -2.87 -1.90 -7.24
C THR A 85 -1.74 -2.49 -8.08
N HIS A 86 -1.63 -2.10 -9.35
CA HIS A 86 -0.56 -2.58 -10.22
C HIS A 86 0.81 -2.17 -9.69
N ILE A 87 0.94 -0.94 -9.20
CA ILE A 87 2.15 -0.46 -8.53
C ILE A 87 2.46 -1.30 -7.29
N PHE A 88 1.46 -1.58 -6.45
CA PHE A 88 1.63 -2.33 -5.21
C PHE A 88 1.94 -3.82 -5.43
N SER A 89 1.42 -4.37 -6.53
CA SER A 89 1.60 -5.77 -6.92
C SER A 89 2.93 -6.02 -7.65
N GLY A 90 3.77 -5.00 -7.80
CA GLY A 90 5.11 -5.13 -8.37
C GLY A 90 5.95 -6.16 -7.60
N VAL A 91 6.59 -7.08 -8.32
CA VAL A 91 7.42 -8.15 -7.74
C VAL A 91 8.92 -7.99 -8.03
N ASN A 92 9.27 -7.14 -8.98
CA ASN A 92 10.64 -6.98 -9.48
C ASN A 92 11.38 -5.79 -8.85
N TYR A 93 10.74 -5.07 -7.93
CA TYR A 93 11.28 -3.91 -7.24
C TYR A 93 10.64 -3.75 -5.86
N PRO A 94 11.30 -3.07 -4.90
CA PRO A 94 10.68 -2.71 -3.63
C PRO A 94 9.46 -1.82 -3.87
N THR A 95 8.30 -2.19 -3.31
CA THR A 95 7.05 -1.45 -3.49
C THR A 95 6.71 -0.57 -2.30
N SER A 96 7.28 -0.84 -1.12
CA SER A 96 6.95 -0.15 0.13
C SER A 96 7.21 1.35 0.09
N ASN A 97 8.26 1.79 -0.59
CA ASN A 97 8.56 3.22 -0.77
C ASN A 97 7.57 3.93 -1.70
N LEU A 98 6.82 3.17 -2.50
CA LEU A 98 5.82 3.70 -3.44
C LEU A 98 4.40 3.74 -2.83
N PHE A 99 4.17 3.09 -1.69
CA PHE A 99 2.84 3.01 -1.08
C PHE A 99 2.29 4.38 -0.70
N LEU A 100 3.04 5.17 0.06
CA LEU A 100 2.58 6.48 0.51
C LEU A 100 2.24 7.43 -0.67
N PRO A 101 3.10 7.58 -1.70
CA PRO A 101 2.79 8.32 -2.94
C PRO A 101 1.46 7.93 -3.61
N GLU A 102 1.09 6.66 -3.66
CA GLU A 102 -0.15 6.26 -4.32
C GLU A 102 -1.36 6.36 -3.39
N VAL A 103 -1.16 6.11 -2.09
CA VAL A 103 -2.23 6.19 -1.08
C VAL A 103 -2.72 7.63 -0.89
N TRP A 104 -1.83 8.62 -0.92
CA TRP A 104 -2.28 10.02 -0.83
C TRP A 104 -3.07 10.44 -2.09
N LYS A 105 -2.69 9.98 -3.29
CA LYS A 105 -3.47 10.24 -4.53
C LYS A 105 -4.86 9.64 -4.43
N ILE A 106 -4.97 8.40 -3.93
CA ILE A 106 -6.27 7.76 -3.68
C ILE A 106 -7.10 8.60 -2.70
N LYS A 107 -6.50 9.10 -1.61
CA LYS A 107 -7.19 9.96 -0.64
C LYS A 107 -7.74 11.22 -1.29
N GLN A 108 -6.93 11.89 -2.11
CA GLN A 108 -7.36 13.08 -2.85
C GLN A 108 -8.57 12.78 -3.75
N ILE A 109 -8.50 11.70 -4.54
CA ILE A 109 -9.59 11.29 -5.44
C ILE A 109 -10.86 10.96 -4.64
N LEU A 110 -10.73 10.27 -3.50
CA LEU A 110 -11.87 9.98 -2.61
C LEU A 110 -12.50 11.25 -2.05
N ASP A 111 -11.70 12.22 -1.61
CA ASP A 111 -12.19 13.49 -1.06
C ASP A 111 -12.89 14.34 -2.12
N GLU A 112 -12.27 14.50 -3.29
CA GLU A 112 -12.84 15.23 -4.41
C GLU A 112 -14.18 14.62 -4.83
N LYS A 113 -14.20 13.29 -5.04
CA LYS A 113 -15.42 12.60 -5.43
C LYS A 113 -16.47 12.61 -4.34
N PHE A 114 -16.10 12.62 -3.06
CA PHE A 114 -17.09 12.73 -1.99
C PHE A 114 -17.87 14.06 -2.07
N SER A 115 -17.19 15.14 -2.45
CA SER A 115 -17.77 16.49 -2.57
C SER A 115 -18.51 16.74 -3.88
N THR A 116 -18.06 16.17 -5.01
CA THR A 116 -18.58 16.54 -6.34
C THR A 116 -19.50 15.51 -6.99
N SER A 117 -19.63 14.32 -6.41
CA SER A 117 -20.33 13.21 -7.08
C SER A 117 -21.84 13.27 -6.92
N LYS A 118 -22.53 12.66 -7.90
CA LYS A 118 -23.97 12.37 -7.85
C LYS A 118 -24.29 11.33 -6.77
N ASP A 119 -25.54 11.30 -6.31
CA ASP A 119 -26.04 10.46 -5.20
C ASP A 119 -25.61 8.98 -5.26
N TYR A 120 -25.63 8.38 -6.46
CA TYR A 120 -25.31 6.97 -6.64
C TYR A 120 -23.82 6.67 -6.40
N LEU A 121 -22.94 7.57 -6.84
CA LEU A 121 -21.49 7.45 -6.67
C LEU A 121 -21.07 7.88 -5.26
N GLN A 122 -21.75 8.88 -4.69
CA GLN A 122 -21.45 9.39 -3.35
C GLN A 122 -21.59 8.30 -2.27
N LYS A 123 -22.62 7.46 -2.33
CA LYS A 123 -22.78 6.33 -1.39
C LYS A 123 -21.64 5.32 -1.49
N MET A 124 -21.15 5.05 -2.70
CA MET A 124 -20.01 4.17 -2.94
C MET A 124 -18.72 4.78 -2.40
N VAL A 125 -18.46 6.05 -2.73
CA VAL A 125 -17.28 6.80 -2.26
C VAL A 125 -17.26 6.90 -0.74
N PHE A 126 -18.40 7.15 -0.10
CA PHE A 126 -18.51 7.19 1.36
C PHE A 126 -18.04 5.87 2.00
N ARG A 127 -18.58 4.73 1.54
CA ARG A 127 -18.18 3.41 2.06
C ARG A 127 -16.72 3.09 1.80
N MET A 128 -16.17 3.53 0.66
CA MET A 128 -14.76 3.36 0.34
C MET A 128 -13.87 4.22 1.23
N LYS A 129 -14.28 5.46 1.52
CA LYS A 129 -13.60 6.38 2.43
C LYS A 129 -13.59 5.87 3.86
N GLU A 130 -14.70 5.32 4.36
CA GLU A 130 -14.73 4.66 5.69
C GLU A 130 -13.72 3.52 5.79
N LYS A 131 -13.63 2.68 4.75
CA LYS A 131 -12.61 1.61 4.69
C LYS A 131 -11.21 2.19 4.63
N PHE A 132 -10.99 3.19 3.78
CA PHE A 132 -9.70 3.87 3.66
C PHE A 132 -9.23 4.37 5.02
N ASP A 133 -10.06 5.16 5.72
CA ASP A 133 -9.71 5.76 7.01
C ASP A 133 -9.42 4.68 8.07
N LYS A 134 -10.16 3.57 8.06
CA LYS A 134 -9.93 2.43 8.95
C LYS A 134 -8.54 1.79 8.75
N TYR A 135 -8.13 1.56 7.50
CA TYR A 135 -6.83 0.95 7.22
C TYR A 135 -5.68 1.95 7.37
N TRP A 136 -5.89 3.19 6.94
CA TRP A 136 -4.92 4.28 7.04
C TRP A 136 -4.46 4.48 8.49
N ARG A 137 -5.40 4.54 9.45
CA ARG A 137 -5.09 4.69 10.89
C ARG A 137 -4.14 3.64 11.45
N ASN A 138 -4.11 2.44 10.88
CA ASN A 138 -3.28 1.34 11.39
C ASN A 138 -1.92 1.24 10.70
N CYS A 139 -1.82 1.70 9.45
CA CYS A 139 -0.66 1.44 8.60
C CYS A 139 0.08 2.72 8.19
N ASN A 140 -0.37 3.91 8.58
CA ASN A 140 0.22 5.20 8.15
C ASN A 140 1.73 5.28 8.44
N LEU A 141 2.15 4.97 9.66
CA LEU A 141 3.54 5.01 10.11
C LEU A 141 4.36 4.00 9.32
N LEU A 142 3.82 2.79 9.11
CA LEU A 142 4.49 1.75 8.35
C LEU A 142 4.79 2.17 6.91
N MET A 143 3.80 2.79 6.25
CA MET A 143 3.95 3.31 4.89
C MET A 143 4.91 4.51 4.86
N ALA A 144 4.85 5.40 5.85
CA ALA A 144 5.76 6.53 5.96
C ALA A 144 7.21 6.08 6.18
N MET A 145 7.44 5.07 7.01
CA MET A 145 8.78 4.50 7.21
C MET A 145 9.32 3.81 5.95
N GLY A 146 8.46 3.19 5.14
CA GLY A 146 8.85 2.69 3.82
C GLY A 146 9.19 3.83 2.84
N ALA A 147 8.39 4.89 2.82
CA ALA A 147 8.56 6.01 1.92
C ALA A 147 9.77 6.89 2.27
N VAL A 148 10.02 7.10 3.56
CA VAL A 148 11.11 7.96 4.02
C VAL A 148 12.46 7.35 3.69
N LEU A 149 12.62 6.03 3.67
CA LEU A 149 13.88 5.40 3.30
C LEU A 149 14.20 5.50 1.79
N ASP A 150 13.34 6.14 0.98
CA ASP A 150 13.66 6.52 -0.38
C ASP A 150 14.61 7.74 -0.41
N PRO A 151 15.87 7.57 -0.87
CA PRO A 151 16.88 8.64 -0.84
C PRO A 151 16.50 9.86 -1.70
N ARG A 152 15.57 9.71 -2.64
CA ARG A 152 15.16 10.78 -3.54
C ARG A 152 14.32 11.83 -2.83
N TYR A 153 13.52 11.43 -1.84
CA TYR A 153 12.50 12.32 -1.28
C TYR A 153 12.54 12.45 0.24
N LYS A 154 13.01 11.44 0.97
CA LYS A 154 13.24 11.52 2.41
C LYS A 154 12.01 12.02 3.19
N MET A 155 12.23 12.84 4.23
CA MET A 155 11.17 13.48 5.02
C MET A 155 10.28 14.43 4.21
N LYS A 156 10.80 15.04 3.14
CA LYS A 156 10.03 15.98 2.30
C LYS A 156 8.79 15.32 1.68
N LEU A 157 8.87 14.03 1.35
CA LEU A 157 7.70 13.29 0.87
C LEU A 157 6.64 13.13 1.96
N ILE A 158 7.08 12.85 3.19
CA ILE A 158 6.18 12.67 4.33
C ILE A 158 5.47 13.97 4.64
N GLU A 159 6.23 15.07 4.74
CA GLU A 159 5.69 16.42 4.96
C GLU A 159 4.66 16.80 3.89
N PHE A 160 5.00 16.58 2.61
CA PHE A 160 4.09 16.82 1.51
C PHE A 160 2.82 15.98 1.63
N CYS A 161 2.93 14.65 1.70
CA CYS A 161 1.77 13.75 1.74
C CYS A 161 0.90 13.99 2.97
N TYR A 162 1.49 14.14 4.16
CA TYR A 162 0.74 14.31 5.41
C TYR A 162 0.04 15.66 5.46
N SER A 163 0.63 16.72 4.89
CA SER A 163 -0.06 18.03 4.74
C SER A 163 -1.30 17.96 3.83
N LYS A 164 -1.39 16.96 2.95
CA LYS A 164 -2.54 16.74 2.06
C LYS A 164 -3.57 15.79 2.65
N ILE A 165 -3.14 14.82 3.46
CA ILE A 165 -4.02 13.82 4.06
C ILE A 165 -4.69 14.35 5.33
N TYR A 166 -3.95 15.10 6.15
CA TYR A 166 -4.37 15.54 7.46
C TYR A 166 -4.61 17.05 7.55
N PRO A 167 -5.50 17.49 8.47
CA PRO A 167 -5.53 18.89 8.89
C PRO A 167 -4.16 19.31 9.47
N ILE A 168 -3.84 20.60 9.36
CA ILE A 168 -2.52 21.16 9.71
C ILE A 168 -2.05 20.74 11.11
N SER A 169 -2.94 20.77 12.12
CA SER A 169 -2.60 20.39 13.50
C SER A 169 -2.20 18.92 13.62
N GLN A 170 -2.94 18.02 12.98
CA GLN A 170 -2.68 16.58 13.02
C GLN A 170 -1.48 16.19 12.13
N ALA A 171 -1.29 16.89 11.00
CA ALA A 171 -0.17 16.64 10.09
C ALA A 171 1.17 16.79 10.83
N HIS A 172 1.33 17.84 11.63
CA HIS A 172 2.53 18.08 12.41
C HIS A 172 2.80 16.95 13.42
N GLU A 173 1.79 16.54 14.20
CA GLU A 173 1.92 15.45 15.17
C GLU A 173 2.35 14.13 14.50
N GLU A 174 1.78 13.81 13.35
CA GLU A 174 2.08 12.58 12.61
C GLU A 174 3.46 12.62 11.94
N ILE A 175 3.91 13.79 11.47
CA ILE A 175 5.28 13.99 10.95
C ILE A 175 6.30 13.80 12.08
N GLU A 176 6.08 14.40 13.24
CA GLU A 176 6.97 14.24 14.40
C GLU A 176 7.03 12.79 14.88
N LEU A 177 5.91 12.06 14.84
CA LEU A 177 5.90 10.64 15.14
C LEU A 177 6.81 9.83 14.20
N VAL A 178 6.84 10.17 12.90
CA VAL A 178 7.73 9.53 11.92
C VAL A 178 9.19 9.89 12.23
N ARG A 179 9.50 11.15 12.52
CA ARG A 179 10.87 11.59 12.90
C ARG A 179 11.36 10.88 14.15
N PHE A 180 10.52 10.84 15.18
CA PHE A 180 10.81 10.14 16.43
C PHE A 180 11.07 8.65 16.18
N SER A 181 10.22 8.00 15.38
CA SER A 181 10.39 6.57 15.05
C SER A 181 11.68 6.30 14.27
N LEU A 182 12.07 7.19 13.36
CA LEU A 182 13.37 7.11 12.67
C LEU A 182 14.55 7.25 13.63
N GLN A 183 14.47 8.21 14.55
CA GLN A 183 15.52 8.44 15.54
C GLN A 183 15.69 7.22 16.46
N GLU A 184 14.60 6.60 16.89
CA GLU A 184 14.65 5.39 17.71
C GLU A 184 15.29 4.22 16.95
N LEU A 185 14.93 4.03 15.67
CA LEU A 185 15.58 3.02 14.82
C LEU A 185 17.09 3.28 14.65
N TYR A 186 17.47 4.55 14.50
CA TYR A 186 18.87 4.95 14.46
C TYR A 186 19.59 4.61 15.78
N ASN A 187 19.00 4.98 16.91
CA ASN A 187 19.55 4.74 18.25
C ASN A 187 19.76 3.25 18.51
N GLU A 188 18.77 2.41 18.15
CA GLU A 188 18.86 0.95 18.26
C GLU A 188 19.97 0.39 17.37
N TYR A 189 20.09 0.87 16.13
CA TYR A 189 21.16 0.48 15.22
C TYR A 189 22.55 0.81 15.81
N VAL A 190 22.74 2.01 16.35
CA VAL A 190 24.01 2.44 16.98
C VAL A 190 24.36 1.59 18.20
N ALA A 191 23.38 1.25 19.03
CA ALA A 191 23.56 0.36 20.19
C ALA A 191 23.99 -1.06 19.77
N ASN A 192 23.41 -1.57 18.68
CA ASN A 192 23.76 -2.89 18.13
C ASN A 192 25.16 -2.91 17.48
N CYS A 193 25.60 -1.80 16.88
CA CYS A 193 26.95 -1.69 16.33
C CYS A 193 28.01 -1.64 17.45
N SER A 194 27.73 -0.87 18.51
CA SER A 194 28.61 -0.76 19.68
C SER A 194 28.78 -2.10 20.42
N SER A 195 27.72 -2.91 20.51
CA SER A 195 27.75 -4.24 21.14
C SER A 195 28.39 -5.33 20.26
N SER A 196 28.35 -5.19 18.93
CA SER A 196 29.05 -6.08 18.00
C SER A 196 30.56 -5.83 17.96
N SER A 197 31.00 -4.59 18.19
CA SER A 197 32.42 -4.23 18.34
C SER A 197 33.08 -4.80 19.60
N MET A 198 32.32 -5.07 20.67
CA MET A 198 32.85 -5.66 21.91
C MET A 198 33.04 -7.18 21.85
N LYS A 199 32.42 -7.89 20.90
CA LYS A 199 32.56 -9.36 20.78
C LYS A 199 33.87 -9.81 20.11
N LEU A 200 34.63 -8.89 19.51
CA LEU A 200 35.94 -9.17 18.93
C LEU A 200 37.10 -9.01 19.94
N SER A 201 36.86 -8.46 21.13
CA SER A 201 37.91 -8.21 22.14
C SER A 201 37.91 -9.20 23.32
N ASP A 202 36.86 -10.00 23.51
CA ASP A 202 36.68 -10.80 24.74
C ASP A 202 37.09 -12.28 24.66
N GLN A 203 37.69 -12.73 23.55
CA GLN A 203 38.24 -14.11 23.50
C GLN A 203 39.58 -14.28 24.22
N SER A 204 40.14 -13.23 24.83
CA SER A 204 41.45 -13.27 25.49
C SER A 204 41.45 -12.94 26.97
N ARG A 205 40.35 -13.18 27.72
CA ARG A 205 40.39 -13.11 29.20
C ARG A 205 39.20 -13.77 29.91
N ALA A 206 39.16 -15.10 29.90
CA ALA A 206 38.41 -15.83 30.91
C ALA A 206 39.27 -16.02 32.16
N SER A 207 38.89 -15.39 33.29
CA SER A 207 38.80 -16.03 34.62
C SER A 207 38.58 -15.01 35.74
N PHE A 208 37.66 -15.37 36.65
CA PHE A 208 37.55 -15.06 38.09
C PHE A 208 36.44 -14.12 38.64
N PHE A 209 35.59 -14.77 39.46
CA PHE A 209 34.75 -14.35 40.61
C PHE A 209 33.31 -13.77 40.43
N THR A 210 32.34 -14.69 40.62
CA THR A 210 31.10 -14.75 41.46
C THR A 210 30.34 -13.52 42.01
N GLU A 211 29.00 -13.60 41.85
CA GLU A 211 27.85 -13.21 42.72
C GLU A 211 27.72 -11.73 43.21
N SER A 212 26.57 -11.05 43.32
CA SER A 212 25.14 -11.38 43.51
C SER A 212 24.29 -10.08 43.39
N GLY A 213 22.95 -10.16 43.33
CA GLY A 213 22.04 -9.10 43.80
C GLY A 213 20.92 -8.64 42.85
N SER A 214 19.68 -9.03 43.18
CA SER A 214 18.42 -8.61 42.54
C SER A 214 17.86 -7.31 43.12
N SER A 215 17.20 -6.46 42.32
CA SER A 215 16.03 -5.69 42.79
C SER A 215 15.19 -5.11 41.65
N ASP A 216 13.96 -5.61 41.55
CA ASP A 216 12.86 -5.12 40.73
C ASP A 216 12.41 -3.71 41.12
N LYS A 217 12.19 -2.83 40.13
CA LYS A 217 11.21 -1.73 40.25
C LYS A 217 10.36 -1.58 38.99
N MET A 218 9.12 -2.02 39.15
CA MET A 218 7.96 -1.89 38.27
C MET A 218 7.72 -0.41 37.87
N LYS A 219 7.82 -0.07 36.58
CA LYS A 219 7.30 1.19 36.02
C LYS A 219 5.94 0.94 35.39
N SER A 220 4.95 1.71 35.84
CA SER A 220 3.61 1.84 35.26
C SER A 220 3.72 2.33 33.81
N LYS A 221 3.44 1.43 32.86
CA LYS A 221 3.51 1.72 31.42
C LYS A 221 2.28 2.50 30.96
N THR A 222 2.50 3.71 30.46
CA THR A 222 1.48 4.52 29.79
C THR A 222 1.12 3.88 28.46
N LYS A 223 -0.13 4.07 28.00
CA LYS A 223 -0.75 3.49 26.79
C LYS A 223 0.06 3.64 25.49
N VAL A 224 1.01 4.58 25.46
CA VAL A 224 1.98 4.81 24.37
C VAL A 224 3.04 3.70 24.31
N GLU A 225 3.60 3.27 25.45
CA GLU A 225 4.66 2.24 25.50
C GLU A 225 4.16 0.83 25.16
N GLN A 226 2.88 0.54 25.45
CA GLN A 226 2.26 -0.74 25.09
C GLN A 226 2.05 -0.88 23.57
N ASN A 227 1.77 0.22 22.87
CA ASN A 227 1.70 0.24 21.40
C ASN A 227 3.11 0.20 20.78
N LEU A 228 4.11 0.85 21.41
CA LEU A 228 5.49 0.89 20.90
C LEU A 228 6.22 -0.47 20.97
N SER A 229 6.05 -1.26 22.04
CA SER A 229 6.81 -2.51 22.20
C SER A 229 6.40 -3.63 21.22
N CYS A 230 5.14 -3.63 20.75
CA CYS A 230 4.65 -4.59 19.75
C CYS A 230 4.82 -4.03 18.33
N GLY A 231 4.68 -2.71 18.14
CA GLY A 231 4.88 -2.03 16.86
C GLY A 231 6.33 -2.01 16.40
N HIS A 232 7.31 -1.76 17.29
CA HIS A 232 8.73 -1.61 16.92
C HIS A 232 9.34 -2.90 16.32
N LYS A 233 9.12 -4.05 16.96
CA LYS A 233 9.66 -5.34 16.46
C LYS A 233 9.03 -5.73 15.12
N ASN A 234 7.74 -5.44 14.94
CA ASN A 234 7.03 -5.66 13.69
C ASN A 234 7.45 -4.67 12.59
N LEU A 235 7.76 -3.42 12.94
CA LEU A 235 8.25 -2.39 12.03
C LEU A 235 9.65 -2.73 11.50
N ILE A 236 10.57 -3.13 12.37
CA ILE A 236 11.92 -3.57 11.97
C ILE A 236 11.85 -4.82 11.09
N LEU A 237 11.05 -5.81 11.49
CA LEU A 237 10.85 -7.02 10.68
C LEU A 237 10.20 -6.69 9.33
N PHE A 238 9.24 -5.78 9.29
CA PHE A 238 8.58 -5.34 8.06
C PHE A 238 9.52 -4.58 7.14
N LEU A 239 10.30 -3.63 7.65
CA LEU A 239 11.30 -2.91 6.84
C LEU A 239 12.33 -3.88 6.26
N ARG A 240 12.75 -4.90 7.03
CA ARG A 240 13.62 -5.98 6.53
C ARG A 240 12.96 -6.82 5.43
N ILE A 241 11.64 -7.00 5.47
CA ILE A 241 10.87 -7.75 4.45
C ILE A 241 10.60 -6.89 3.21
N CYS A 242 10.29 -5.60 3.38
CA CYS A 242 9.78 -4.72 2.33
C CYS A 242 10.84 -4.19 1.38
N PHE A 243 12.08 -4.00 1.85
CA PHE A 243 13.21 -3.65 0.98
C PHE A 243 13.88 -4.85 0.31
N ARG A 244 13.26 -6.04 0.39
CA ARG A 244 13.75 -7.27 -0.22
C ARG A 244 13.23 -7.38 -1.66
N ALA A 245 14.00 -6.88 -2.63
CA ALA A 245 13.73 -7.12 -4.05
C ALA A 245 14.10 -8.59 -4.42
N GLY A 246 13.08 -9.37 -4.82
CA GLY A 246 13.17 -10.53 -5.71
C GLY A 246 14.14 -11.67 -5.37
N GLY A 247 13.62 -12.77 -4.85
CA GLY A 247 14.28 -14.09 -4.95
C GLY A 247 14.22 -14.91 -3.67
N ARG A 248 13.45 -15.99 -3.71
CA ARG A 248 13.41 -17.04 -2.67
C ARG A 248 14.81 -17.64 -2.49
N VAL A 249 15.45 -17.38 -1.35
CA VAL A 249 16.11 -18.32 -0.41
C VAL A 249 16.52 -17.47 0.81
N LEU A 250 16.08 -17.83 2.02
CA LEU A 250 16.71 -17.36 3.25
C LEU A 250 17.95 -18.24 3.45
N ASP A 251 19.11 -17.72 3.09
CA ASP A 251 20.38 -18.23 3.60
C ASP A 251 20.93 -17.19 4.60
N GLN A 252 21.67 -17.67 5.60
CA GLN A 252 22.22 -16.93 6.73
C GLN A 252 23.08 -15.73 6.30
N TYR A 253 23.52 -15.69 5.04
CA TYR A 253 24.31 -14.62 4.42
C TYR A 253 23.49 -13.55 3.66
N ARG A 254 22.17 -13.69 3.49
CA ARG A 254 21.31 -12.73 2.72
C ARG A 254 19.98 -12.36 3.40
N SER A 255 19.96 -12.36 4.73
CA SER A 255 18.81 -12.04 5.59
C SER A 255 18.86 -10.62 6.20
N SER A 256 19.77 -9.78 5.72
CA SER A 256 20.00 -8.43 6.21
C SER A 256 20.43 -7.53 5.06
N LEU A 257 19.90 -6.30 5.02
CA LEU A 257 20.62 -5.20 4.40
C LEU A 257 22.05 -5.23 4.96
N LYS A 258 23.06 -5.13 4.10
CA LYS A 258 24.45 -5.17 4.57
C LYS A 258 24.63 -4.09 5.65
N PRO A 259 25.34 -4.36 6.76
CA PRO A 259 25.57 -3.37 7.81
C PRO A 259 26.00 -2.02 7.24
N GLU A 260 26.77 -2.00 6.15
CA GLU A 260 27.23 -0.79 5.44
C GLU A 260 26.12 -0.09 4.64
N THR A 261 25.13 -0.83 4.12
CA THR A 261 23.95 -0.24 3.45
C THR A 261 22.96 0.31 4.46
N VAL A 262 22.78 -0.39 5.59
CA VAL A 262 22.03 0.14 6.74
C VAL A 262 22.75 1.37 7.29
N GLN A 263 24.07 1.31 7.47
CA GLN A 263 24.90 2.44 7.86
C GLN A 263 24.83 3.58 6.83
N ALA A 264 24.79 3.31 5.53
CA ALA A 264 24.65 4.38 4.53
C ALA A 264 23.27 5.03 4.57
N LEU A 265 22.20 4.23 4.77
CA LEU A 265 20.82 4.71 4.88
C LEU A 265 20.53 5.43 6.20
N ILE A 266 21.16 4.99 7.29
CA ILE A 266 20.95 5.47 8.67
C ILE A 266 22.00 6.52 9.07
N CYS A 267 23.27 6.37 8.66
CA CYS A 267 24.41 7.21 9.06
C CYS A 267 24.87 8.22 8.01
N THR A 268 24.14 8.44 6.90
CA THR A 268 24.28 9.73 6.24
C THR A 268 23.65 10.77 7.16
N GLY A 269 24.45 11.36 8.05
CA GLY A 269 24.04 12.38 9.01
C GLY A 269 23.29 13.55 8.38
N ASP A 270 23.33 13.69 7.05
CA ASP A 270 22.54 14.61 6.24
C ASP A 270 21.02 14.38 6.31
N TRP A 271 20.53 13.18 6.65
CA TRP A 271 19.08 12.91 6.63
C TRP A 271 18.26 13.61 7.71
N LEU A 272 18.88 13.86 8.87
CA LEU A 272 18.28 14.61 9.97
C LEU A 272 18.85 16.04 10.09
N ARG A 273 19.95 16.35 9.37
CA ARG A 273 20.66 17.63 9.45
C ARG A 273 20.52 18.51 8.20
N SER A 274 19.95 18.01 7.11
CA SER A 274 19.62 18.84 5.94
C SER A 274 18.20 19.42 6.06
N GLU A 275 18.00 20.25 7.07
CA GLU A 275 16.99 21.31 7.11
C GLU A 275 17.72 22.66 7.12
#